data_AF-A0A956GU40-F1
#
_entry.id   AF-A0A956GU40-F1
#
_cell.length_a   1.000
_cell.length_b   1.000
_cell.length_c   1.000
_cell.angle_alpha   90.00
_cell.angle_beta   90.00
_cell.angle_gamma   90.00
#
_symmetry.space_group_name_H-M   'P 1'
#
loop_
_entity.id
_entity.type
_entity.pdbx_description
1 polymer ?
#
loop_
_entity_poly.entity_id
_entity_poly.type
_entity_poly.pdbx_seq_one_letter_code
_entity_poly.pdbx_strand_id
1 'polypeptide(L)'
;GAALGLGAALGATSAVAYAGNVFVVRRLAARIGASRAIAYHSLLAAIVVAPLGAGHLDAIDAGDLAYLGAGSLLLGALAGIGFVAGLSRIGSARAAVLTFLEPLVAVIVGWTAFGEGLGPIAALGGALILGAGLWVVRAPARATAAPG
;
A
#
# COMPACT_ATOMS: atom_id res chain seq x y z
N GLY A 1 -19.63 16.54 -11.37
CA GLY A 1 -19.66 15.82 -12.66
C GLY A 1 -18.25 15.48 -13.14
N ALA A 2 -17.54 16.44 -13.74
CA ALA A 2 -16.24 16.20 -14.40
C ALA A 2 -15.09 15.84 -13.44
N ALA A 3 -14.95 16.52 -12.29
CA ALA A 3 -13.91 16.23 -11.31
C ALA A 3 -14.02 14.83 -10.69
N LEU A 4 -15.26 14.36 -10.46
CA LEU A 4 -15.55 13.00 -10.00
C LEU A 4 -15.14 11.96 -11.06
N GLY A 5 -15.45 12.22 -12.34
CA GLY A 5 -15.06 11.35 -13.45
C GLY A 5 -13.54 11.25 -13.64
N LEU A 6 -12.83 12.39 -13.58
CA LEU A 6 -11.38 12.43 -13.65
C LEU A 6 -10.73 11.69 -12.47
N GLY A 7 -11.22 11.92 -11.25
CA GLY A 7 -10.75 11.23 -10.04
C GLY A 7 -10.95 9.71 -10.13
N ALA A 8 -12.10 9.25 -10.62
CA ALA A 8 -12.36 7.83 -10.84
C ALA A 8 -11.42 7.21 -11.87
N ALA A 9 -11.16 7.92 -12.99
CA ALA A 9 -10.24 7.45 -14.03
C ALA A 9 -8.79 7.37 -13.53
N LEU A 10 -8.32 8.37 -12.77
CA LEU A 10 -7.01 8.35 -12.14
C LEU A 10 -6.90 7.22 -11.11
N GLY A 11 -7.94 7.01 -10.30
CA GLY A 11 -8.01 5.91 -9.34
C GLY A 11 -7.94 4.54 -10.01
N ALA A 12 -8.72 4.32 -11.08
CA ALA A 12 -8.68 3.08 -11.86
C ALA A 12 -7.31 2.84 -12.51
N THR A 13 -6.71 3.89 -13.07
CA THR A 13 -5.36 3.81 -13.68
C THR A 13 -4.31 3.46 -12.63
N SER A 14 -4.38 4.10 -11.45
CA SER A 14 -3.52 3.79 -10.30
C SER A 14 -3.67 2.35 -9.85
N ALA A 15 -4.90 1.82 -9.80
CA ALA A 15 -5.14 0.43 -9.41
C ALA A 15 -4.46 -0.58 -10.35
N VAL A 16 -4.48 -0.32 -11.67
CA VAL A 16 -3.78 -1.16 -12.67
C VAL A 16 -2.26 -1.07 -12.49
N ALA A 17 -1.73 0.14 -12.33
CA ALA A 17 -0.30 0.36 -12.10
C ALA A 17 0.17 -0.33 -10.80
N TYR A 18 -0.62 -0.22 -9.73
CA TYR A 18 -0.38 -0.87 -8.45
C TYR A 18 -0.38 -2.39 -8.58
N ALA A 19 -1.37 -2.98 -9.26
CA ALA A 19 -1.41 -4.41 -9.50
C ALA A 19 -0.16 -4.91 -10.23
N GLY A 20 0.26 -4.19 -11.29
CA GLY A 20 1.51 -4.46 -11.99
C GLY A 20 2.72 -4.39 -11.06
N ASN A 21 2.81 -3.35 -10.24
CA ASN A 21 3.88 -3.19 -9.25
C ASN A 21 3.92 -4.37 -8.26
N VAL A 22 2.79 -4.80 -7.72
CA VAL A 22 2.70 -5.94 -6.79
C VAL A 22 3.27 -7.21 -7.42
N PHE A 23 2.96 -7.50 -8.69
CA PHE A 23 3.51 -8.67 -9.37
C PHE A 23 5.02 -8.55 -9.63
N VAL A 24 5.47 -7.39 -10.10
CA VAL A 24 6.89 -7.13 -10.39
C VAL A 24 7.73 -7.18 -9.12
N VAL A 25 7.33 -6.46 -8.07
CA VAL A 25 8.09 -6.38 -6.81
C VAL A 25 8.13 -7.72 -6.10
N ARG A 26 7.05 -8.51 -6.15
CA ARG A 26 7.03 -9.88 -5.62
C ARG A 26 8.07 -10.76 -6.34
N ARG A 27 8.09 -10.71 -7.68
CA ARG A 27 9.04 -11.49 -8.48
C ARG A 27 10.48 -11.05 -8.24
N LEU A 28 10.70 -9.74 -8.11
CA LEU A 28 12.01 -9.17 -7.83
C LEU A 28 12.49 -9.56 -6.42
N ALA A 29 11.62 -9.46 -5.42
CA ALA A 29 11.93 -9.83 -4.03
C ALA A 29 12.28 -11.31 -3.88
N ALA A 30 11.67 -12.20 -4.67
CA ALA A 30 12.05 -13.61 -4.70
C ALA A 30 13.47 -13.85 -5.26
N ARG A 31 14.01 -12.92 -6.06
CA ARG A 31 15.35 -13.02 -6.67
C ARG A 31 16.43 -12.32 -5.85
N ILE A 32 16.15 -11.13 -5.35
CA ILE A 32 17.15 -10.25 -4.73
C ILE A 32 16.85 -9.90 -3.27
N GLY A 33 15.76 -10.41 -2.70
CA GLY A 33 15.29 -10.10 -1.35
C GLY A 33 14.40 -8.85 -1.28
N ALA A 34 13.51 -8.82 -0.29
CA ALA A 34 12.52 -7.75 -0.12
C ALA A 34 13.17 -6.37 0.09
N SER A 35 14.22 -6.28 0.92
CA SER A 35 14.92 -5.02 1.21
C SER A 35 15.53 -4.39 -0.04
N ARG A 36 16.21 -5.18 -0.87
CA ARG A 36 16.79 -4.68 -2.12
C ARG A 36 15.72 -4.31 -3.14
N ALA A 37 14.65 -5.11 -3.25
CA ALA A 37 13.54 -4.81 -4.14
C ALA A 37 12.88 -3.47 -3.79
N ILE A 38 12.63 -3.20 -2.50
CA ILE A 38 12.09 -1.91 -2.04
C ILE A 38 13.10 -0.78 -2.24
N ALA A 39 14.39 -0.98 -1.95
CA ALA A 39 15.40 0.06 -2.16
C ALA A 39 15.46 0.53 -3.63
N TYR A 40 15.49 -0.40 -4.59
CA TYR A 40 15.47 -0.05 -6.02
C TYR A 40 14.14 0.59 -6.43
N HIS A 41 13.02 0.08 -5.92
CA HIS A 41 11.70 0.66 -6.19
C HIS A 41 11.62 2.12 -5.70
N SER A 42 12.02 2.38 -4.46
CA SER A 42 12.04 3.72 -3.87
C SER A 42 13.00 4.65 -4.59
N LEU A 43 14.19 4.17 -4.99
CA LEU A 43 15.15 4.98 -5.73
C LEU A 43 14.61 5.39 -7.11
N LEU A 44 14.03 4.44 -7.86
CA LEU A 44 13.43 4.74 -9.16
C LEU A 44 12.23 5.67 -9.02
N ALA A 45 11.38 5.45 -8.02
CA ALA A 45 10.25 6.33 -7.73
C ALA A 45 10.74 7.76 -7.40
N ALA A 46 11.79 7.90 -6.58
CA ALA A 46 12.38 9.19 -6.27
C ALA A 46 12.91 9.91 -7.52
N ILE A 47 13.62 9.21 -8.42
CA ILE A 47 14.11 9.79 -9.68
C ILE A 47 12.96 10.26 -10.58
N VAL A 48 11.90 9.46 -10.70
CA VAL A 48 10.74 9.79 -11.53
C VAL A 48 9.96 10.98 -10.97
N VAL A 49 9.83 11.08 -9.64
CA VAL A 49 9.04 12.12 -8.98
C VAL A 49 9.84 13.40 -8.73
N ALA A 50 11.18 13.33 -8.61
CA ALA A 50 12.04 14.48 -8.29
C ALA A 50 11.80 15.72 -9.16
N PRO A 51 11.65 15.63 -10.50
CA PRO A 51 11.40 16.81 -11.33
C PRO A 51 10.10 17.55 -10.97
N LEU A 52 9.10 16.85 -10.45
CA LEU A 52 7.82 17.44 -10.05
C LEU A 52 7.93 18.24 -8.76
N GLY A 53 8.88 17.87 -7.88
CA GLY A 53 9.10 18.51 -6.58
C GLY A 53 10.23 19.54 -6.54
N ALA A 54 11.11 19.55 -7.54
CA ALA A 54 12.36 20.33 -7.51
C ALA A 54 12.16 21.85 -7.27
N GLY A 55 11.08 22.44 -7.78
CA GLY A 55 10.76 23.86 -7.59
C GLY A 55 10.15 24.22 -6.23
N HIS A 56 9.90 23.23 -5.36
CA HIS A 56 9.19 23.42 -4.09
C HIS A 56 10.06 23.08 -2.87
N LEU A 57 11.36 22.84 -3.06
CA LEU A 57 12.27 22.45 -1.98
C LEU A 57 12.44 23.56 -0.94
N ASP A 58 12.36 24.82 -1.36
CA ASP A 58 12.49 25.98 -0.47
C ASP A 58 11.30 26.13 0.50
N ALA A 59 10.20 25.42 0.24
CA ALA A 59 9.01 25.42 1.09
C ALA A 59 9.09 24.39 2.24
N ILE A 60 10.15 23.57 2.29
CA ILE A 60 10.30 22.50 3.28
C ILE A 60 11.10 23.03 4.48
N ASP A 61 10.48 23.05 5.66
CA ASP A 61 11.18 23.43 6.88
C ASP A 61 11.81 22.22 7.62
N ALA A 62 12.49 22.49 8.75
CA ALA A 62 13.13 21.44 9.53
C ALA A 62 12.13 20.47 10.19
N GLY A 63 10.92 20.94 10.52
CA GLY A 63 9.84 20.11 11.06
C GLY A 63 9.28 19.18 9.98
N ASP A 64 9.04 19.70 8.78
CA ASP A 64 8.64 18.92 7.61
C ASP A 64 9.66 17.84 7.29
N LEU A 65 10.95 18.15 7.39
CA LEU A 65 12.02 17.18 7.17
C LEU A 65 11.98 16.04 8.19
N ALA A 66 11.61 16.32 9.45
CA ALA A 66 11.43 15.28 10.46
C ALA A 66 10.25 14.36 10.12
N TYR A 67 9.12 14.92 9.70
CA TYR A 67 7.96 14.14 9.24
C TYR A 67 8.27 13.33 7.98
N LEU A 68 8.94 13.93 7.00
CA LEU A 68 9.38 13.25 5.77
C LEU A 68 10.36 12.12 6.10
N GLY A 69 11.34 12.35 6.98
CA GLY A 69 12.31 11.34 7.40
C GLY A 69 11.65 10.18 8.12
N ALA A 70 10.82 10.47 9.13
CA ALA A 70 10.10 9.46 9.89
C ALA A 70 9.11 8.68 9.02
N GLY A 71 8.32 9.38 8.19
CA GLY A 71 7.37 8.76 7.27
C GLY A 71 8.07 7.90 6.21
N SER A 72 9.14 8.38 5.60
CA SER A 72 9.91 7.63 4.61
C SER A 72 10.55 6.38 5.20
N LEU A 73 11.04 6.45 6.44
CA LEU A 73 11.64 5.30 7.11
C LEU A 73 10.59 4.29 7.56
N LEU A 74 9.58 4.73 8.31
CA LEU A 74 8.59 3.85 8.94
C LEU A 74 7.57 3.33 7.92
N LEU A 75 6.91 4.23 7.20
CA LEU A 75 5.84 3.88 6.26
C LEU A 75 6.38 3.52 4.88
N GLY A 76 7.43 4.21 4.41
CA GLY A 76 8.05 3.91 3.12
C GLY A 76 8.88 2.63 3.16
N ALA A 77 9.98 2.64 3.91
CA ALA A 77 10.96 1.57 3.90
C ALA A 77 10.53 0.35 4.73
N LEU A 78 10.27 0.52 6.02
CA LEU A 78 10.01 -0.62 6.92
C LEU A 78 8.69 -1.32 6.59
N ALA A 79 7.59 -0.57 6.46
CA ALA A 79 6.31 -1.15 6.07
C ALA A 79 6.35 -1.72 4.65
N GLY A 80 7.01 -1.05 3.70
CA GLY A 80 7.21 -1.57 2.34
C GLY A 80 7.98 -2.91 2.32
N ILE A 81 9.06 -3.01 3.09
CA ILE A 81 9.83 -4.26 3.23
C ILE A 81 8.96 -5.35 3.87
N GLY A 82 8.23 -5.03 4.93
CA GLY A 82 7.29 -5.95 5.58
C GLY A 82 6.22 -6.45 4.62
N PHE A 83 5.60 -5.55 3.85
CA PHE A 83 4.61 -5.87 2.84
C PHE A 83 5.18 -6.81 1.78
N VAL A 84 6.32 -6.46 1.18
CA VAL A 84 6.94 -7.28 0.13
C VAL A 84 7.42 -8.64 0.66
N ALA A 85 7.96 -8.68 1.88
CA ALA A 85 8.34 -9.93 2.54
C ALA A 85 7.11 -10.82 2.80
N GLY A 86 6.00 -10.25 3.28
CA GLY A 86 4.73 -10.94 3.47
C GLY A 86 4.14 -11.44 2.14
N LEU A 87 4.09 -10.55 1.14
CA LEU A 87 3.60 -10.82 -0.22
C LEU A 87 4.31 -12.01 -0.88
N SER A 88 5.63 -12.15 -0.69
CA SER A 88 6.38 -13.29 -1.19
C SER A 88 6.04 -14.60 -0.47
N ARG A 89 5.58 -14.56 0.78
CA ARG A 89 5.22 -15.74 1.58
C ARG A 89 3.78 -16.21 1.36
N ILE A 90 2.82 -15.29 1.29
CA ILE A 90 1.37 -15.63 1.26
C ILE A 90 0.74 -15.50 -0.13
N GLY A 91 1.47 -14.95 -1.10
CA GLY A 91 0.98 -14.74 -2.46
C GLY A 91 0.11 -13.48 -2.61
N SER A 92 -0.02 -13.01 -3.85
CA SER A 92 -0.69 -11.75 -4.18
C SER A 92 -2.17 -11.71 -3.80
N ALA A 93 -2.90 -12.82 -3.98
CA ALA A 93 -4.33 -12.87 -3.68
C ALA A 93 -4.63 -12.68 -2.17
N ARG A 94 -3.87 -13.34 -1.29
CA ARG A 94 -4.04 -13.19 0.16
C ARG A 94 -3.57 -11.82 0.65
N ALA A 95 -2.42 -11.38 0.14
CA ALA A 95 -1.90 -10.05 0.44
C ALA A 95 -2.90 -8.95 0.05
N ALA A 96 -3.52 -9.05 -1.12
CA ALA A 96 -4.53 -8.08 -1.59
C ALA A 96 -5.77 -7.99 -0.68
N VAL A 97 -6.23 -9.12 -0.11
CA VAL A 97 -7.34 -9.07 0.85
C VAL A 97 -6.90 -8.47 2.18
N LEU A 98 -5.69 -8.81 2.64
CA LEU A 98 -5.14 -8.25 3.87
C LEU A 98 -4.85 -6.74 3.77
N THR A 99 -4.52 -6.22 2.59
CA THR A 99 -4.37 -4.76 2.38
C THR A 99 -5.67 -3.99 2.53
N PHE A 100 -6.85 -4.64 2.51
CA PHE A 100 -8.09 -3.97 2.91
C PHE A 100 -8.10 -3.57 4.40
N LEU A 101 -7.16 -4.04 5.22
CA LEU A 101 -6.96 -3.49 6.55
C LEU A 101 -6.48 -2.03 6.52
N GLU A 102 -5.85 -1.56 5.44
CA GLU A 102 -5.41 -0.17 5.30
C GLU A 102 -6.58 0.83 5.37
N PRO A 103 -7.65 0.72 4.56
CA PRO A 103 -8.80 1.61 4.69
C PRO A 103 -9.51 1.47 6.03
N LEU A 104 -9.49 0.30 6.68
CA LEU A 104 -10.02 0.16 8.05
C LEU A 104 -9.19 0.96 9.06
N VAL A 105 -7.86 0.87 9.00
CA VAL A 105 -6.96 1.67 9.85
C VAL A 105 -7.17 3.15 9.57
N ALA A 106 -7.32 3.56 8.31
CA ALA A 106 -7.60 4.96 7.95
C ALA A 106 -8.90 5.47 8.59
N VAL A 107 -9.99 4.69 8.54
CA VAL A 107 -11.26 5.04 9.20
C VAL A 107 -11.11 5.16 10.72
N ILE A 108 -10.38 4.23 11.36
CA ILE A 108 -10.14 4.27 12.82
C ILE A 108 -9.31 5.51 13.20
N VAL A 109 -8.29 5.85 12.42
CA VAL A 109 -7.46 7.04 12.64
C VAL A 109 -8.29 8.31 12.41
N GLY A 110 -9.09 8.37 11.34
CA GLY A 110 -10.04 9.47 11.10
C GLY A 110 -10.96 9.71 12.29
N TRP A 111 -11.55 8.63 12.82
CA TRP A 111 -12.44 8.70 13.98
C TRP A 111 -11.73 9.12 15.27
N THR A 112 -10.55 8.56 15.56
CA THR A 112 -9.87 8.74 16.86
C THR A 112 -8.93 9.94 16.92
N ALA A 113 -8.20 10.22 15.85
CA ALA A 113 -7.19 11.29 15.80
C ALA A 113 -7.76 12.58 15.18
N PHE A 114 -8.69 12.48 14.22
CA PHE A 114 -9.26 13.64 13.52
C PHE A 114 -10.69 13.97 13.94
N GLY A 115 -11.32 13.15 14.81
CA GLY A 115 -12.67 13.39 15.31
C GLY A 115 -13.77 13.23 14.26
N GLU A 116 -13.50 12.52 13.16
CA GLU A 116 -14.48 12.27 12.11
C GLU A 116 -15.61 11.34 12.61
N GLY A 117 -16.85 11.58 12.18
CA GLY A 117 -17.98 10.77 12.62
C GLY A 117 -17.94 9.33 12.07
N LEU A 118 -17.95 8.33 12.95
CA LEU A 118 -18.05 6.93 12.55
C LEU A 118 -19.51 6.55 12.27
N GLY A 119 -19.93 6.67 11.01
CA GLY A 119 -21.29 6.31 10.59
C GLY A 119 -21.57 4.80 10.55
N PRO A 120 -22.84 4.36 10.61
CA PRO A 120 -23.21 2.93 10.59
C PRO A 120 -22.72 2.17 9.35
N ILE A 121 -22.68 2.84 8.19
CA ILE A 121 -22.20 2.26 6.92
C ILE A 121 -20.70 1.98 7.00
N ALA A 122 -19.92 2.88 7.59
CA ALA A 122 -18.48 2.69 7.77
C ALA A 122 -18.20 1.52 8.74
N ALA A 123 -18.98 1.41 9.82
CA ALA A 123 -18.88 0.28 10.74
C ALA A 123 -19.18 -1.06 10.07
N LEU A 124 -20.23 -1.13 9.23
CA LEU A 124 -20.55 -2.32 8.44
C LEU A 124 -19.43 -2.66 7.45
N GLY A 125 -18.90 -1.67 6.74
CA GLY A 125 -17.76 -1.85 5.84
C GLY A 125 -16.54 -2.41 6.56
N GLY A 126 -16.23 -1.89 7.75
CA GLY A 126 -15.15 -2.40 8.60
C GLY A 126 -15.37 -3.85 9.03
N ALA A 127 -16.59 -4.21 9.44
CA ALA A 127 -16.93 -5.59 9.79
C ALA A 127 -16.76 -6.56 8.60
N LEU A 128 -17.15 -6.14 7.39
CA LEU A 128 -16.98 -6.93 6.17
C LEU A 128 -15.50 -7.15 5.83
N ILE A 129 -14.67 -6.10 5.94
CA ILE A 129 -13.22 -6.20 5.74
C ILE A 129 -12.61 -7.22 6.70
N LEU A 130 -12.94 -7.13 8.00
CA LEU A 130 -12.45 -8.06 9.02
C LEU A 130 -12.90 -9.50 8.76
N GLY A 131 -14.18 -9.69 8.39
CA GLY A 131 -14.73 -11.00 8.05
C GLY A 131 -14.04 -11.64 6.84
N ALA A 132 -13.83 -10.86 5.76
CA ALA A 132 -13.12 -11.32 4.57
C ALA A 132 -11.66 -11.68 4.87
N GLY A 133 -10.96 -10.84 5.65
CA GLY A 133 -9.60 -11.12 6.10
C GLY A 133 -9.50 -12.42 6.89
N LEU A 134 -10.40 -12.63 7.86
CA LEU A 134 -10.45 -13.84 8.67
C LEU A 134 -10.72 -15.09 7.81
N TRP A 135 -11.61 -15.00 6.83
CA TRP A 135 -11.90 -16.09 5.92
C TRP A 135 -10.68 -16.46 5.08
N VAL A 136 -9.98 -15.48 4.51
CA VAL A 136 -8.81 -15.71 3.67
C VAL A 136 -7.62 -16.28 4.45
N VAL A 137 -7.42 -15.84 5.69
CA VAL A 137 -6.36 -16.39 6.57
C VAL A 137 -6.63 -17.86 6.89
N ARG A 138 -7.90 -18.26 7.03
CA ARG A 138 -8.29 -19.65 7.32
C ARG A 138 -8.34 -20.56 6.09
N ALA A 139 -8.39 -20.01 4.88
CA ALA A 139 -8.42 -20.81 3.67
C ALA A 139 -7.11 -21.61 3.50
N PRO A 140 -7.14 -22.88 3.07
CA PRO A 140 -5.93 -23.63 2.74
C PRO A 140 -5.13 -22.93 1.63
N ALA A 141 -3.80 -22.95 1.72
CA ALA A 141 -2.96 -22.47 0.62
C ALA A 141 -3.19 -23.42 -0.56
N ARG A 142 -3.79 -22.93 -1.64
CA ARG A 142 -3.90 -23.74 -2.87
C ARG A 142 -2.47 -24.04 -3.32
N ALA A 143 -2.04 -25.28 -3.14
CA ALA A 143 -0.80 -25.76 -3.71
C ALA A 143 -0.93 -25.66 -5.23
N THR A 144 -0.18 -24.75 -5.84
CA THR A 144 0.02 -24.77 -7.29
C THR A 144 0.79 -26.04 -7.61
N ALA A 145 0.11 -27.03 -8.19
CA ALA A 145 0.77 -28.19 -8.78
C ALA A 145 1.80 -27.70 -9.81
N ALA A 146 3.05 -28.15 -9.68
CA ALA A 146 4.08 -27.89 -10.68
C ALA A 146 3.67 -28.60 -11.99
N PRO A 147 3.86 -27.98 -13.17
CA PRO A 147 3.81 -28.70 -14.43
C PRO A 147 4.95 -29.74 -14.43
N GLY A 148 4.61 -31.01 -14.65
CA GLY A 148 5.57 -32.09 -14.88
C GLY A 148 6.24 -32.02 -16.24
#